data_AF-A0A1T4MTD7-F1
#
_entry.id   AF-A0A1T4MTD7-F1
#
_cell.length_a   1.000
_cell.length_b   1.000
_cell.length_c   1.000
_cell.angle_alpha   90.00
_cell.angle_beta   90.00
_cell.angle_gamma   90.00
#
_symmetry.space_group_name_H-M   'P 1'
#
loop_
_entity.id
_entity.type
_entity.pdbx_description
1 polymer ?
#
loop_
_entity_poly.entity_id
_entity_poly.type
_entity_poly.pdbx_seq_one_letter_code
_entity_poly.pdbx_strand_id
1 'polypeptide(L)'
;MHLIWGKGFSEIQIYKTANIDRRLFSKIRSDADYHPQKQTILSLIIALHLNMEESSDLLARAGFALSPVNPIDTIYQFCIENAIYDFGIIDELIYEQTETINPYKADTSY
;
A
#
# COMPACT_ATOMS: atom_id res chain seq x y z
N MET A 1 13.34 9.62 4.57
CA MET A 1 14.37 8.97 3.71
C MET A 1 15.45 8.25 4.56
N HIS A 2 15.07 7.42 5.55
CA HIS A 2 16.00 6.53 6.27
C HIS A 2 15.57 5.06 6.21
N LEU A 3 14.30 4.77 5.89
CA LEU A 3 13.75 3.40 5.83
C LEU A 3 14.27 2.57 4.64
N ILE A 4 14.62 3.22 3.53
CA ILE A 4 14.97 2.53 2.26
C ILE A 4 16.37 1.88 2.33
N TRP A 5 17.31 2.49 3.04
CA TRP A 5 18.69 2.02 3.11
C TRP A 5 18.89 0.84 4.08
N GLY A 6 17.97 0.63 5.03
CA GLY A 6 18.06 -0.44 6.03
C GLY A 6 17.72 -1.84 5.49
N LYS A 7 16.96 -1.94 4.40
CA LYS A 7 16.46 -3.22 3.86
C LYS A 7 17.14 -3.70 2.57
N GLY A 8 18.07 -2.93 2.01
CA GLY A 8 18.87 -3.34 0.83
C GLY A 8 18.10 -3.38 -0.51
N PHE A 9 16.86 -2.89 -0.55
CA PHE A 9 16.09 -2.81 -1.79
C PHE A 9 16.56 -1.66 -2.68
N SER A 10 16.72 -1.93 -3.97
CA SER A 10 16.94 -0.86 -4.95
C SER A 10 15.66 -0.05 -5.15
N GLU A 11 15.78 1.28 -5.30
CA GLU A 11 14.64 2.13 -5.67
C GLU A 11 13.87 1.59 -6.87
N ILE A 12 14.58 0.94 -7.82
CA ILE A 12 14.01 0.27 -8.99
C ILE A 12 13.09 -0.89 -8.63
N GLN A 13 13.47 -1.69 -7.64
CA GLN A 13 12.64 -2.78 -7.15
C GLN A 13 11.41 -2.22 -6.46
N ILE A 14 11.57 -1.18 -5.63
CA ILE A 14 10.48 -0.62 -4.83
C ILE A 14 9.37 -0.06 -5.71
N TYR A 15 9.66 0.81 -6.68
CA TYR A 15 8.58 1.38 -7.50
C TYR A 15 7.95 0.34 -8.44
N LYS A 16 8.71 -0.66 -8.91
CA LYS A 16 8.15 -1.75 -9.74
C LYS A 16 7.25 -2.66 -8.93
N THR A 17 7.68 -3.06 -7.75
CA THR A 17 6.90 -3.92 -6.85
C THR A 17 5.67 -3.19 -6.33
N ALA A 18 5.78 -1.89 -6.03
CA ALA A 18 4.65 -1.07 -5.60
C ALA A 18 3.64 -0.74 -6.72
N ASN A 19 3.91 -1.15 -7.97
CA ASN A 19 3.16 -0.74 -9.16
C ASN A 19 3.02 0.80 -9.28
N ILE A 20 4.07 1.53 -8.89
CA ILE A 20 4.13 2.99 -8.89
C ILE A 20 4.97 3.47 -10.08
N ASP A 21 4.45 4.44 -10.84
CA ASP A 21 5.23 5.07 -11.91
C ASP A 21 6.49 5.74 -11.33
N ARG A 22 7.65 5.55 -11.99
CA ARG A 22 8.91 6.18 -11.60
C ARG A 22 8.79 7.70 -11.42
N ARG A 23 7.92 8.36 -12.19
CA ARG A 23 7.63 9.80 -12.08
C ARG A 23 6.88 10.11 -10.79
N LEU A 24 5.93 9.27 -10.40
CA LEU A 24 5.18 9.38 -9.14
C LEU A 24 6.11 9.18 -7.94
N PHE A 25 6.97 8.16 -7.98
CA PHE A 25 8.00 7.94 -6.96
C PHE A 25 8.97 9.15 -6.87
N SER A 26 9.40 9.69 -8.01
CA SER A 26 10.25 10.89 -8.04
C SER A 26 9.57 12.11 -7.44
N LYS A 27 8.26 12.28 -7.62
CA LYS A 27 7.47 13.35 -6.98
C LYS A 27 7.40 13.17 -5.47
N ILE A 28 7.01 11.99 -5.00
CA ILE A 28 6.99 11.66 -3.55
C ILE A 28 8.34 11.92 -2.89
N ARG A 29 9.45 11.68 -3.60
CA ARG A 29 10.81 11.88 -3.09
C ARG A 29 11.27 13.34 -3.12
N SER A 30 10.91 14.09 -4.17
CA SER A 30 11.55 15.38 -4.50
C SER A 30 10.65 16.59 -4.24
N ASP A 31 9.34 16.37 -4.12
CA ASP A 31 8.34 17.40 -3.90
C ASP A 31 7.70 17.17 -2.52
N ALA A 32 8.09 18.01 -1.55
CA ALA A 32 7.59 17.93 -0.18
C ALA A 32 6.12 18.36 -0.05
N ASP A 33 5.59 19.09 -1.04
CA ASP A 33 4.19 19.53 -1.08
C ASP A 33 3.31 18.50 -1.84
N TYR A 34 3.93 17.48 -2.44
CA TYR A 34 3.19 16.41 -3.10
C TYR A 34 2.48 15.55 -2.06
N HIS A 35 1.15 15.56 -2.12
CA HIS A 35 0.29 14.73 -1.27
C HIS A 35 -0.07 13.44 -2.02
N PRO A 36 0.61 12.30 -1.77
CA PRO A 36 0.24 11.04 -2.37
C PRO A 36 -1.15 10.61 -1.88
N GLN A 37 -1.87 9.88 -2.73
CA GLN A 37 -3.12 9.26 -2.31
C GLN A 37 -2.84 8.16 -1.28
N LYS A 38 -3.81 7.91 -0.40
CA LYS A 38 -3.73 6.85 0.62
C LYS A 38 -3.31 5.50 0.02
N GLN A 39 -3.88 5.14 -1.12
CA GLN A 39 -3.56 3.89 -1.82
C GLN A 39 -2.09 3.81 -2.22
N THR A 40 -1.48 4.90 -2.68
CA THR A 40 -0.04 4.94 -3.01
C THR A 40 0.84 4.70 -1.79
N ILE A 41 0.45 5.21 -0.62
CA ILE A 41 1.19 5.00 0.64
C ILE A 41 1.04 3.55 1.10
N LEU A 42 -0.14 2.97 0.97
CA LEU A 42 -0.39 1.56 1.27
C LEU A 42 0.44 0.65 0.35
N SER A 43 0.51 0.93 -0.96
CA SER A 43 1.40 0.21 -1.86
C SER A 43 2.88 0.37 -1.49
N LEU A 44 3.31 1.55 -1.02
CA LEU A 44 4.68 1.74 -0.52
C LEU A 44 4.96 0.93 0.74
N ILE A 45 4.02 0.86 1.68
CA ILE A 45 4.11 0.04 2.89
C ILE A 45 4.36 -1.42 2.53
N ILE A 46 3.56 -1.93 1.60
CA ILE A 46 3.66 -3.30 1.12
C ILE A 46 4.98 -3.50 0.37
N ALA A 47 5.34 -2.65 -0.59
CA ALA A 47 6.58 -2.83 -1.35
C ALA A 47 7.87 -2.70 -0.52
N LEU A 48 7.81 -1.99 0.61
CA LEU A 48 8.92 -1.84 1.55
C LEU A 48 8.89 -2.88 2.69
N HIS A 49 7.92 -3.81 2.65
CA HIS A 49 7.69 -4.81 3.69
C HIS A 49 7.66 -4.19 5.10
N LEU A 50 7.01 -3.03 5.26
CA LEU A 50 7.00 -2.30 6.53
C LEU A 50 6.18 -3.07 7.58
N ASN A 51 6.61 -3.00 8.83
CA ASN A 51 5.82 -3.51 9.96
C ASN A 51 4.73 -2.51 10.38
N MET A 52 3.87 -2.87 11.34
CA MET A 52 2.76 -2.00 11.78
C MET A 52 3.21 -0.63 12.31
N GLU A 53 4.32 -0.57 13.07
CA GLU A 53 4.83 0.69 13.60
C GLU A 53 5.36 1.61 12.49
N GLU A 54 6.19 1.05 11.59
CA GLU A 54 6.75 1.75 10.43
C GLU A 54 5.63 2.25 9.49
N SER A 55 4.60 1.42 9.30
CA SER A 55 3.44 1.73 8.46
C SER A 55 2.59 2.84 9.05
N SER A 56 2.37 2.81 10.36
CA SER A 56 1.64 3.85 11.09
C SER A 56 2.39 5.19 11.04
N ASP A 57 3.71 5.19 11.24
CA ASP A 57 4.55 6.40 11.12
C ASP A 57 4.48 6.98 9.69
N LEU A 58 4.56 6.13 8.66
CA LEU A 58 4.49 6.58 7.27
C LEU A 58 3.12 7.17 6.91
N LEU A 59 2.03 6.52 7.33
CA LEU A 59 0.68 7.03 7.13
C LEU A 59 0.46 8.35 7.86
N ALA A 60 0.91 8.45 9.12
CA ALA A 60 0.76 9.65 9.92
C ALA A 60 1.51 10.85 9.32
N ARG A 61 2.73 10.64 8.81
CA ARG A 61 3.51 11.68 8.10
C ARG A 61 2.79 12.22 6.86
N ALA A 62 2.01 11.37 6.21
CA ALA A 62 1.22 11.75 5.04
C ALA A 62 -0.20 12.22 5.37
N GLY A 63 -0.56 12.31 6.66
CA GLY A 63 -1.88 12.76 7.11
C GLY A 63 -2.98 11.70 7.05
N PHE A 64 -2.62 10.42 6.97
CA PHE A 64 -3.56 9.31 6.93
C PHE A 64 -3.48 8.42 8.17
N ALA A 65 -4.52 7.62 8.39
CA ALA A 65 -4.56 6.57 9.39
C ALA A 65 -5.35 5.36 8.84
N LEU A 66 -5.08 4.17 9.37
CA LEU A 66 -5.90 2.98 9.11
C LEU A 66 -7.22 3.11 9.89
N SER A 67 -8.34 3.00 9.20
CA SER A 67 -9.67 3.04 9.78
C SER A 67 -10.22 1.62 9.92
N PRO A 68 -10.60 1.16 11.13
CA PRO A 68 -11.14 -0.19 11.32
C PRO A 68 -12.52 -0.41 10.67
N VAL A 69 -13.17 0.68 10.23
CA VAL A 69 -14.48 0.64 9.54
C VAL A 69 -14.29 0.48 8.03
N ASN A 70 -13.11 0.81 7.50
CA ASN A 70 -12.83 0.67 6.08
C ASN A 70 -12.33 -0.75 5.80
N PRO A 71 -13.04 -1.56 4.99
CA PRO A 71 -12.63 -2.94 4.71
C PRO A 71 -11.23 -3.03 4.08
N ILE A 72 -10.86 -2.05 3.25
CA ILE A 72 -9.53 -2.00 2.63
C ILE A 72 -8.46 -1.81 3.71
N ASP A 73 -8.65 -0.85 4.61
CA ASP A 73 -7.68 -0.60 5.69
C ASP A 73 -7.50 -1.81 6.61
N THR A 74 -8.59 -2.51 6.93
CA THR A 74 -8.55 -3.74 7.73
C THR A 74 -7.77 -4.86 7.04
N ILE A 75 -7.91 -5.01 5.72
CA ILE A 75 -7.12 -5.99 4.94
C ILE A 75 -5.65 -5.62 4.96
N TYR A 76 -5.30 -4.35 4.68
CA TYR A 76 -3.90 -3.92 4.74
C TYR A 76 -3.32 -4.12 6.14
N GLN A 77 -4.07 -3.82 7.20
CA GLN A 77 -3.66 -4.09 8.58
C GLN A 77 -3.37 -5.58 8.79
N PHE A 78 -4.32 -6.45 8.41
CA PHE A 78 -4.15 -7.90 8.52
C PHE A 78 -2.92 -8.39 7.75
N CYS A 79 -2.70 -7.90 6.53
CA CYS A 79 -1.57 -8.28 5.70
C CYS A 79 -0.24 -7.85 6.32
N ILE A 80 -0.15 -6.61 6.84
CA ILE A 80 1.05 -6.10 7.52
C ILE A 80 1.33 -6.91 8.81
N GLU A 81 0.31 -7.21 9.60
CA GLU A 81 0.43 -8.00 10.84
C GLU A 81 0.90 -9.44 10.58
N ASN A 82 0.46 -10.05 9.47
CA ASN A 82 0.84 -11.41 9.06
C ASN A 82 2.07 -11.46 8.14
N ALA A 83 2.74 -10.32 7.91
CA ALA A 83 3.86 -10.19 6.96
C ALA A 83 3.55 -10.69 5.54
N ILE A 84 2.29 -10.53 5.11
CA ILE A 84 1.83 -10.80 3.75
C ILE A 84 2.05 -9.53 2.93
N TYR A 85 3.09 -9.53 2.11
CA TYR A 85 3.45 -8.40 1.26
C TYR A 85 3.29 -8.67 -0.25
N ASP A 86 2.50 -9.69 -0.59
CA ASP A 86 2.19 -10.04 -1.96
C ASP A 86 0.97 -9.24 -2.44
N PHE A 87 1.18 -8.39 -3.44
CA PHE A 87 0.10 -7.58 -4.03
C PHE A 87 -1.03 -8.43 -4.62
N GLY A 88 -0.72 -9.60 -5.18
CA GLY A 88 -1.74 -10.49 -5.72
C GLY A 88 -2.67 -11.02 -4.63
N ILE A 89 -2.11 -11.44 -3.49
CA ILE A 89 -2.89 -11.90 -2.33
C ILE A 89 -3.71 -10.75 -1.74
N ILE A 90 -3.14 -9.54 -1.65
CA ILE A 90 -3.84 -8.37 -1.12
C ILE A 90 -5.01 -7.98 -2.03
N ASP A 91 -4.80 -7.96 -3.35
CA ASP A 91 -5.85 -7.65 -4.32
C ASP A 91 -6.96 -8.71 -4.29
N GLU A 92 -6.61 -10.00 -4.14
CA GLU A 92 -7.57 -11.09 -3.96
C GLU A 92 -8.40 -10.92 -2.68
N LEU A 93 -7.77 -10.64 -1.54
CA LEU A 93 -8.48 -10.37 -0.28
C LEU A 93 -9.40 -9.15 -0.38
N ILE A 94 -8.97 -8.08 -1.05
CA ILE A 94 -9.80 -6.89 -1.29
C ILE A 94 -10.99 -7.26 -2.18
N TYR A 95 -10.76 -8.04 -3.23
CA TYR A 95 -11.82 -8.51 -4.11
C TYR A 95 -12.84 -9.37 -3.35
N GLU A 96 -12.41 -10.41 -2.63
CA GLU A 96 -13.29 -11.28 -1.83
C GLU A 96 -14.12 -10.49 -0.81
N GLN A 97 -13.49 -9.56 -0.09
CA GLN A 97 -14.15 -8.75 0.92
C GLN A 97 -15.12 -7.72 0.33
N THR A 98 -14.93 -7.28 -0.92
CA THR A 98 -15.83 -6.32 -1.58
C THR A 98 -16.92 -7.01 -2.40
N GLU A 99 -16.67 -8.19 -2.95
CA GLU A 99 -17.66 -9.01 -3.65
C GLU A 99 -18.66 -9.67 -2.71
N THR A 100 -18.24 -10.05 -1.50
CA THR A 100 -19.18 -10.50 -0.45
C THR A 100 -20.19 -9.42 -0.07
N ILE A 101 -19.91 -8.14 -0.37
CA ILE A 101 -20.79 -6.99 -0.16
C ILE A 101 -21.60 -6.66 -1.43
N ASN A 102 -21.24 -7.20 -2.60
CA ASN A 102 -21.98 -7.02 -3.86
C ASN A 102 -22.09 -8.32 -4.68
N PRO A 103 -23.09 -9.18 -4.39
CA PRO A 103 -23.29 -10.44 -5.11
C PRO A 103 -23.75 -10.30 -6.57
N TYR A 104 -23.70 -9.10 -7.17
CA TYR A 104 -24.16 -8.83 -8.54
C TYR A 104 -23.10 -8.20 -9.46
N LYS A 105 -21.80 -8.41 -9.20
CA LYS A 105 -20.72 -8.01 -10.13
C LYS A 105 -19.75 -9.11 -10.52
N ALA A 106 -20.24 -10.35 -10.65
CA ALA A 106 -19.63 -11.27 -11.60
C ALA A 106 -20.08 -10.85 -13.01
N ASP A 107 -19.28 -10.01 -13.67
CA ASP A 107 -19.18 -9.83 -15.13
C ASP A 107 -18.79 -8.38 -15.45
N THR A 108 -17.49 -8.08 -15.49
CA THR A 108 -16.92 -7.29 -16.60
C THR A 108 -15.40 -7.48 -16.66
N SER A 109 -14.96 -8.17 -17.72
CA SER A 109 -13.60 -8.15 -18.23
C SER A 109 -13.04 -6.74 -18.34
N TYR A 110 -11.72 -6.58 -18.15
CA TYR A 110 -10.79 -6.04 -19.16
C TYR A 110 -9.35 -6.34 -18.76
#